data_AF-A0AAD7YK49-F1
#
_entry.id   AF-A0AAD7YK49-F1
#
_cell.length_a   1.000
_cell.length_b   1.000
_cell.length_c   1.000
_cell.angle_alpha   90.00
_cell.angle_beta   90.00
_cell.angle_gamma   90.00
#
_symmetry.space_group_name_H-M   'P 1'
#
loop_
_entity.id
_entity.type
_entity.pdbx_description
1 polymer ?
#
loop_
_entity_poly.entity_id
_entity_poly.type
_entity_poly.pdbx_seq_one_letter_code
_entity_poly.pdbx_strand_id
1 'polypeptide(L)'
;MNGLNEISDEDFVPFLDSLGVDTYKKSFEWMFNDRDFAGVLHWLHNNLDHNNALSPREECRYKELEKKGLLLSPEDLEASIKGIQEQYEGICLPGDKEGKEDVELDIKMLQERYHMLQKQETMLSDLKRQNELTKSELSVEISKLNSLHLQCKDDESAAAEECLALAQEVEASTNEVIDVIADSLEVYSNCHCDKDNANKFFTFGPFETYRQSQALFRSHFDLYTSQKFAKRDDDSSSDDKQRSALAEAKILEKRLSDAMYAYIKSKAELSGEQAKVALVANYKDVHPSQVTSCLLEAQSAVDLLEQEEAIMYQQLQNAVRQLVDSRTTLVAETAACCDLAVRQQIHADLSHLLETTHRALCLDRIVYRGLRHELRSVEEFLQLAAHLRQYAEADASAVISRIDSMTEICTEQNSCELRLQSTDMLAQALLHILGVPSGDPGMLLKQFQETQQRVKELKGSVDDAYSRKESAVVELKHSTESLRTYIWSGCTRQPSGWDITVASLAHTLTQHMNAVDKKVLDASHLFTSVKNGDKQCLRKLWQWFLTDPARLLHALKNANCKIYS
;
A
#
# COMPACT_ATOMS: atom_id res chain seq x y z
N MET A 1 -101.70 -45.39 19.40
CA MET A 1 -102.32 -44.29 20.17
C MET A 1 -101.32 -43.15 20.19
N ASN A 2 -101.81 -41.91 20.10
CA ASN A 2 -101.11 -40.62 19.90
C ASN A 2 -101.04 -40.17 18.43
N GLY A 3 -102.02 -39.34 18.07
CA GLY A 3 -102.12 -38.62 16.80
C GLY A 3 -103.46 -37.86 16.72
N LEU A 4 -104.02 -37.45 17.87
CA LEU A 4 -105.36 -36.87 17.96
C LEU A 4 -105.37 -35.34 18.15
N ASN A 5 -104.22 -34.66 18.11
CA ASN A 5 -104.15 -33.20 18.27
C ASN A 5 -103.03 -32.61 17.37
N GLU A 6 -103.25 -32.49 16.06
CA GLU A 6 -102.37 -31.65 15.21
C GLU A 6 -103.10 -30.51 14.50
N ILE A 7 -104.42 -30.60 14.31
CA ILE A 7 -105.19 -29.55 13.62
C ILE A 7 -106.28 -29.06 14.58
N SER A 8 -106.22 -27.77 14.95
CA SER A 8 -107.20 -27.10 15.80
C SER A 8 -108.22 -26.32 14.98
N ASP A 9 -109.36 -25.94 15.57
CA ASP A 9 -110.29 -25.01 14.92
C ASP A 9 -109.64 -23.65 14.61
N GLU A 10 -108.62 -23.25 15.38
CA GLU A 10 -107.86 -22.01 15.14
C GLU A 10 -107.03 -22.07 13.85
N ASP A 11 -106.67 -23.25 13.36
CA ASP A 11 -105.93 -23.44 12.11
C ASP A 11 -106.87 -23.81 10.94
N PHE A 12 -107.88 -24.66 11.21
CA PHE A 12 -108.76 -25.19 10.16
C PHE A 12 -109.83 -24.20 9.69
N VAL A 13 -110.36 -23.34 10.58
CA VAL A 13 -111.36 -22.32 10.20
C VAL A 13 -110.76 -21.25 9.29
N PRO A 14 -109.57 -20.65 9.59
CA PRO A 14 -108.90 -19.75 8.66
C PRO A 14 -108.52 -20.41 7.34
N PHE A 15 -108.16 -21.70 7.35
CA PHE A 15 -107.91 -22.48 6.14
C PHE A 15 -109.17 -22.57 5.25
N LEU A 16 -110.32 -22.94 5.80
CA LEU A 16 -111.58 -23.00 5.05
C LEU A 16 -112.03 -21.62 4.55
N ASP A 17 -111.88 -20.57 5.37
CA ASP A 17 -112.15 -19.20 4.96
C ASP A 17 -111.20 -18.76 3.82
N SER A 18 -109.93 -19.21 3.82
CA SER A 18 -108.97 -18.93 2.73
C SER A 18 -109.35 -19.60 1.40
N LEU A 19 -110.11 -20.69 1.46
CA LEU A 19 -110.71 -21.37 0.30
C LEU A 19 -112.08 -20.79 -0.10
N GLY A 20 -112.55 -19.74 0.61
CA GLY A 20 -113.80 -19.04 0.32
C GLY A 20 -115.06 -19.73 0.87
N VAL A 21 -114.91 -20.65 1.82
CA VAL A 21 -116.03 -21.37 2.45
C VAL A 21 -116.52 -20.59 3.67
N ASP A 22 -117.79 -20.15 3.67
CA ASP A 22 -118.38 -19.45 4.82
C ASP A 22 -118.60 -20.44 6.00
N THR A 23 -117.73 -20.36 7.00
CA THR A 23 -117.76 -21.22 8.20
C THR A 23 -118.74 -20.76 9.28
N TYR A 24 -119.31 -19.55 9.15
CA TYR A 24 -120.24 -18.92 10.10
C TYR A 24 -119.78 -18.94 11.57
N LYS A 25 -118.47 -18.96 11.82
CA LYS A 25 -117.85 -19.06 13.16
C LYS A 25 -118.32 -20.25 13.99
N LYS A 26 -118.70 -21.35 13.35
CA LYS A 26 -119.03 -22.61 14.05
C LYS A 26 -117.76 -23.42 14.28
N SER A 27 -117.71 -24.09 15.43
CA SER A 27 -116.60 -24.98 15.79
C SER A 27 -116.73 -26.33 15.07
N PHE A 28 -115.61 -26.82 14.50
CA PHE A 28 -115.46 -28.11 13.83
C PHE A 28 -114.69 -29.12 14.70
N GLU A 29 -114.19 -28.73 15.87
CA GLU A 29 -113.46 -29.59 16.83
C GLU A 29 -114.19 -30.91 17.15
N TRP A 30 -115.53 -30.88 17.22
CA TRP A 30 -116.30 -32.10 17.47
C TRP A 30 -116.24 -33.10 16.29
N MET A 31 -116.09 -32.63 15.04
CA MET A 31 -115.96 -33.49 13.86
C MET A 31 -114.55 -34.08 13.73
N PHE A 32 -113.52 -33.37 14.22
CA PHE A 32 -112.16 -33.92 14.34
C PHE A 32 -112.04 -35.02 15.40
N ASN A 33 -112.95 -35.03 16.38
CA ASN A 33 -113.02 -36.05 17.41
C ASN A 33 -113.88 -37.27 17.01
N ASP A 34 -114.67 -37.16 15.93
CA ASP A 34 -115.43 -38.26 15.37
C ASP A 34 -114.59 -39.05 14.37
N ARG A 35 -114.45 -40.37 14.58
CA ARG A 35 -113.58 -41.24 13.78
C ARG A 35 -113.99 -41.34 12.32
N ASP A 36 -115.27 -41.17 12.02
CA ASP A 36 -115.77 -41.29 10.65
C ASP A 36 -115.46 -40.04 9.81
N PHE A 37 -115.25 -38.88 10.46
CA PHE A 37 -115.02 -37.59 9.79
C PHE A 37 -113.56 -37.10 9.90
N ALA A 38 -112.87 -37.40 11.00
CA ALA A 38 -111.52 -36.89 11.28
C ALA A 38 -110.50 -37.19 10.17
N GLY A 39 -110.54 -38.40 9.59
CA GLY A 39 -109.62 -38.80 8.53
C GLY A 39 -109.82 -37.99 7.24
N VAL A 40 -111.07 -37.68 6.89
CA VAL A 40 -111.40 -36.88 5.70
C VAL A 40 -111.01 -35.42 5.92
N LEU A 41 -111.24 -34.87 7.12
CA LEU A 41 -110.87 -33.49 7.44
C LEU A 41 -109.35 -33.27 7.47
N HIS A 42 -108.58 -34.24 7.99
CA HIS A 42 -107.11 -34.19 7.90
C HIS A 42 -106.62 -34.29 6.46
N TRP A 43 -107.24 -35.14 5.64
CA TRP A 43 -106.90 -35.23 4.23
C TRP A 43 -107.18 -33.91 3.50
N LEU A 44 -108.33 -33.27 3.75
CA LEU A 44 -108.69 -31.98 3.16
C LEU A 44 -107.69 -30.88 3.53
N HIS A 45 -107.32 -30.75 4.80
CA HIS A 45 -106.37 -29.73 5.26
C HIS A 45 -104.98 -29.88 4.61
N ASN A 46 -104.51 -31.12 4.44
CA ASN A 46 -103.14 -31.37 4.00
C ASN A 46 -102.97 -31.40 2.48
N ASN A 47 -104.06 -31.54 1.72
CA ASN A 47 -104.00 -31.73 0.26
C ASN A 47 -104.76 -30.68 -0.56
N LEU A 48 -105.61 -29.85 0.06
CA LEU A 48 -106.23 -28.72 -0.61
C LEU A 48 -105.49 -27.42 -0.30
N ASP A 49 -105.30 -26.58 -1.32
CA ASP A 49 -104.81 -25.22 -1.20
C ASP A 49 -105.55 -24.32 -2.22
N HIS A 50 -105.21 -23.03 -2.24
CA HIS A 50 -105.78 -22.05 -3.17
C HIS A 50 -105.44 -22.32 -4.65
N ASN A 51 -104.51 -23.24 -4.94
CA ASN A 51 -104.17 -23.66 -6.30
C ASN A 51 -105.00 -24.86 -6.77
N ASN A 52 -105.54 -25.64 -5.83
CA ASN A 52 -106.39 -26.81 -6.08
C ASN A 52 -107.90 -26.49 -6.02
N ALA A 53 -108.29 -25.32 -5.51
CA ALA A 53 -109.66 -24.84 -5.53
C ALA A 53 -109.93 -24.02 -6.80
N LEU A 54 -110.93 -24.44 -7.60
CA LEU A 54 -111.33 -23.70 -8.80
C LEU A 54 -111.88 -22.34 -8.40
N SER A 55 -111.30 -21.25 -8.91
CA SER A 55 -111.88 -19.92 -8.75
C SER A 55 -113.25 -19.85 -9.45
N PRO A 56 -114.17 -18.94 -9.05
CA PRO A 56 -115.48 -18.82 -9.70
C PRO A 56 -115.41 -18.59 -11.22
N ARG A 57 -114.32 -17.97 -11.68
CA ARG A 57 -114.04 -17.76 -13.12
C ARG A 57 -113.59 -19.05 -13.80
N GLU A 58 -112.78 -19.87 -13.14
CA GLU A 58 -112.34 -21.17 -13.64
C GLU A 58 -113.46 -22.20 -13.58
N GLU A 59 -114.32 -22.15 -12.56
CA GLU A 59 -115.50 -22.99 -12.46
C GLU A 59 -116.50 -22.68 -13.60
N CYS A 60 -116.74 -21.39 -13.89
CA CYS A 60 -117.51 -20.99 -15.08
C CYS A 60 -116.86 -21.47 -16.38
N ARG A 61 -115.54 -21.34 -16.51
CA ARG A 61 -114.79 -21.77 -17.70
C ARG A 61 -114.80 -23.29 -17.85
N TYR A 62 -114.70 -24.03 -16.74
CA TYR A 62 -114.80 -25.49 -16.71
C TYR A 62 -116.20 -25.94 -17.14
N LYS A 63 -117.26 -25.35 -16.58
CA LYS A 63 -118.65 -25.61 -16.99
C LYS A 63 -118.92 -25.26 -18.46
N GLU A 64 -118.28 -24.22 -19.00
CA GLU A 64 -118.36 -23.87 -20.41
C GLU A 64 -117.60 -24.87 -21.32
N LEU A 65 -116.43 -25.35 -20.88
CA LEU A 65 -115.63 -26.36 -21.59
C LEU A 65 -116.31 -27.74 -21.57
N GLU A 66 -116.92 -28.10 -20.44
CA GLU A 66 -117.75 -29.30 -20.28
C GLU A 66 -118.97 -29.27 -21.21
N LYS A 67 -119.70 -28.15 -21.24
CA LYS A 67 -120.85 -27.96 -22.16
C LYS A 67 -120.47 -28.01 -23.64
N LYS A 68 -119.22 -27.66 -23.98
CA LYS A 68 -118.70 -27.70 -25.36
C LYS A 68 -118.06 -29.06 -25.70
N GLY A 69 -118.01 -30.01 -24.76
CA GLY A 69 -117.37 -31.32 -24.97
C GLY A 69 -115.86 -31.25 -25.19
N LEU A 70 -115.20 -30.21 -24.68
CA LEU A 70 -113.77 -29.94 -24.88
C LEU A 70 -112.90 -30.41 -23.69
N LEU A 71 -113.48 -31.11 -22.73
CA LEU A 71 -112.73 -31.73 -21.64
C LEU A 71 -112.05 -33.01 -22.16
N LEU A 72 -110.75 -33.10 -21.95
CA LEU A 72 -109.99 -34.31 -22.22
C LEU A 72 -110.43 -35.43 -21.28
N SER A 73 -110.38 -36.66 -21.77
CA SER A 73 -110.50 -37.82 -20.89
C SER A 73 -109.29 -37.87 -19.94
N PRO A 74 -109.41 -38.48 -18.76
CA PRO A 74 -108.28 -38.57 -17.82
C PRO A 74 -107.04 -39.24 -18.44
N GLU A 75 -107.24 -40.22 -19.33
CA GLU A 75 -106.16 -40.89 -20.05
C GLU A 75 -105.48 -39.96 -21.07
N ASP A 76 -106.25 -39.14 -21.79
CA ASP A 76 -105.71 -38.16 -22.74
C ASP A 76 -104.98 -37.00 -22.04
N LEU A 77 -105.42 -36.63 -20.84
CA LEU A 77 -104.79 -35.61 -20.00
C LEU A 77 -103.42 -36.08 -19.52
N GLU A 78 -103.33 -37.31 -18.99
CA GLU A 78 -102.05 -37.92 -18.58
C GLU A 78 -101.08 -38.05 -19.76
N ALA A 79 -101.57 -38.45 -20.93
CA ALA A 79 -100.75 -38.52 -22.14
C ALA A 79 -100.19 -37.14 -22.56
N SER A 80 -101.00 -36.09 -22.41
CA SER A 80 -100.59 -34.72 -22.74
C SER A 80 -99.58 -34.15 -21.72
N ILE A 81 -99.78 -34.42 -20.43
CA ILE A 81 -98.84 -34.06 -19.36
C ILE A 81 -97.49 -34.75 -19.58
N LYS A 82 -97.52 -36.05 -19.88
CA LYS A 82 -96.31 -36.82 -20.20
C LYS A 82 -95.61 -36.28 -21.45
N GLY A 83 -96.36 -35.91 -22.49
CA GLY A 83 -95.80 -35.28 -23.69
C GLY A 83 -95.11 -33.95 -23.40
N ILE A 84 -95.61 -33.15 -22.44
CA ILE A 84 -94.96 -31.90 -22.02
C ILE A 84 -93.68 -32.18 -21.24
N GLN A 85 -93.68 -33.17 -20.34
CA GLN A 85 -92.47 -33.58 -19.59
C GLN A 85 -91.38 -34.14 -20.51
N GLU A 86 -91.76 -34.89 -21.54
CA GLU A 86 -90.82 -35.41 -22.56
C GLU A 86 -90.27 -34.30 -23.46
N GLN A 87 -91.08 -33.26 -23.75
CA GLN A 87 -90.66 -32.13 -24.58
C GLN A 87 -89.74 -31.15 -23.83
N TYR A 88 -89.91 -31.03 -22.51
CA TYR A 88 -89.13 -30.13 -21.66
C TYR A 88 -88.58 -30.89 -20.45
N GLU A 89 -87.45 -31.55 -20.67
CA GLU A 89 -86.73 -32.32 -19.66
C GLU A 89 -86.33 -31.42 -18.49
N GLY A 90 -86.71 -31.81 -17.25
CA GLY A 90 -86.41 -31.06 -16.02
C GLY A 90 -87.50 -30.08 -15.53
N ILE A 91 -88.69 -30.05 -16.13
CA ILE A 91 -89.82 -29.29 -15.59
C ILE A 91 -90.52 -30.09 -14.48
N CYS A 92 -90.48 -29.57 -13.25
CA CYS A 92 -91.25 -30.12 -12.12
C CYS A 92 -92.73 -29.78 -12.26
N LEU A 93 -93.60 -30.78 -12.12
CA LEU A 93 -95.05 -30.56 -12.12
C LEU A 93 -95.52 -29.97 -10.78
N PRO A 94 -96.59 -29.16 -10.76
CA PRO A 94 -97.22 -28.73 -9.51
C PRO A 94 -97.67 -29.95 -8.69
N GLY A 95 -97.11 -30.11 -7.48
CA GLY A 95 -97.39 -31.23 -6.58
C GLY A 95 -96.25 -32.25 -6.42
N ASP A 96 -95.26 -32.24 -7.32
CA ASP A 96 -94.06 -33.07 -7.23
C ASP A 96 -93.02 -32.43 -6.29
N LYS A 97 -93.10 -32.77 -5.00
CA LYS A 97 -92.22 -32.20 -3.97
C LYS A 97 -90.78 -32.68 -4.11
N GLU A 98 -90.58 -33.95 -4.45
CA GLU A 98 -89.25 -34.55 -4.61
C GLU A 98 -88.52 -33.94 -5.82
N GLY A 99 -89.17 -33.86 -6.98
CA GLY A 99 -88.58 -33.25 -8.17
C GLY A 99 -88.25 -31.76 -7.99
N LYS A 100 -89.03 -31.03 -7.17
CA LYS A 100 -88.73 -29.62 -6.85
C LYS A 100 -87.50 -29.48 -5.94
N GLU A 101 -87.36 -30.34 -4.94
CA GLU A 101 -86.20 -30.33 -4.04
C GLU A 101 -84.89 -30.67 -4.79
N ASP A 102 -84.93 -31.61 -5.72
CA ASP A 102 -83.79 -31.98 -6.56
C ASP A 102 -83.32 -30.80 -7.44
N VAL A 103 -84.27 -30.11 -8.09
CA VAL A 103 -83.95 -28.93 -8.92
C VAL A 103 -83.42 -27.77 -8.07
N GLU A 104 -83.95 -27.56 -6.85
CA GLU A 104 -83.41 -26.55 -5.93
C GLU A 104 -81.98 -26.88 -5.46
N LEU A 105 -81.67 -28.16 -5.23
CA LEU A 105 -80.33 -28.62 -4.90
C LEU A 105 -79.35 -28.38 -6.05
N ASP A 106 -79.74 -28.74 -7.27
CA ASP A 106 -78.93 -28.52 -8.48
C ASP A 106 -78.65 -27.04 -8.73
N ILE A 107 -79.65 -26.17 -8.54
CA ILE A 107 -79.48 -24.72 -8.63
C ILE A 107 -78.47 -24.23 -7.59
N LYS A 108 -78.52 -24.73 -6.34
CA LYS A 108 -77.55 -24.37 -5.30
C LYS A 108 -76.13 -24.81 -5.67
N MET A 109 -75.96 -26.04 -6.14
CA MET A 109 -74.64 -26.53 -6.59
C MET A 109 -74.08 -25.69 -7.75
N LEU A 110 -74.92 -25.32 -8.71
CA LEU A 110 -74.53 -24.46 -9.83
C LEU A 110 -74.13 -23.06 -9.36
N GLN A 111 -74.84 -22.49 -8.37
CA GLN A 111 -74.49 -21.20 -7.77
C GLN A 111 -73.15 -21.25 -7.03
N GLU A 112 -72.88 -22.30 -6.25
CA GLU A 112 -71.60 -22.49 -5.57
C GLU A 112 -70.45 -22.63 -6.57
N ARG A 113 -70.65 -23.42 -7.63
CA ARG A 113 -69.68 -23.57 -8.72
C ARG A 113 -69.40 -22.25 -9.42
N TYR A 114 -70.43 -21.45 -9.68
CA TYR A 114 -70.28 -20.12 -10.26
C TYR A 114 -69.44 -19.20 -9.35
N HIS A 115 -69.70 -19.23 -8.04
CA HIS A 115 -68.98 -18.39 -7.09
C HIS A 115 -67.49 -18.77 -6.96
N MET A 116 -67.19 -20.07 -7.01
CA MET A 116 -65.80 -20.58 -7.08
C MET A 116 -65.08 -20.10 -8.34
N LEU A 117 -65.73 -20.17 -9.51
CA LEU A 117 -65.15 -19.69 -10.77
C LEU A 117 -64.89 -18.18 -10.74
N GLN A 118 -65.82 -17.39 -10.18
CA GLN A 118 -65.65 -15.95 -10.04
C GLN A 118 -64.46 -15.60 -9.13
N LYS A 119 -64.23 -16.38 -8.06
CA LYS A 119 -63.05 -16.22 -7.18
C LYS A 119 -61.74 -16.61 -7.87
N GLN A 120 -61.76 -17.61 -8.75
CA GLN A 120 -60.58 -17.96 -9.55
C GLN A 120 -60.25 -16.87 -10.58
N GLU A 121 -61.26 -16.27 -11.21
CA GLU A 121 -61.07 -15.17 -12.16
C GLU A 121 -60.42 -13.95 -11.49
N THR A 122 -60.87 -13.57 -10.29
CA THR A 122 -60.26 -12.46 -9.55
C THR A 122 -58.81 -12.75 -9.18
N MET A 123 -58.50 -13.95 -8.67
CA MET A 123 -57.10 -14.34 -8.41
C MET A 123 -56.22 -14.30 -9.66
N LEU A 124 -56.73 -14.76 -10.81
CA LEU A 124 -55.98 -14.71 -12.07
C LEU A 124 -55.74 -13.27 -12.52
N SER A 125 -56.72 -12.39 -12.33
CA SER A 125 -56.57 -10.96 -12.64
C SER A 125 -55.50 -10.29 -11.78
N ASP A 126 -55.45 -10.63 -10.49
CA ASP A 126 -54.42 -10.13 -9.56
C ASP A 126 -53.03 -10.66 -9.91
N LEU A 127 -52.91 -11.95 -10.22
CA LEU A 127 -51.65 -12.56 -10.67
C LEU A 127 -51.15 -11.93 -11.97
N LYS A 128 -52.05 -11.64 -12.91
CA LYS A 128 -51.70 -10.96 -14.16
C LYS A 128 -51.18 -9.55 -13.89
N ARG A 129 -51.85 -8.79 -13.01
CA ARG A 129 -51.41 -7.45 -12.60
C ARG A 129 -50.04 -7.48 -11.92
N GLN A 130 -49.82 -8.45 -11.04
CA GLN A 130 -48.53 -8.61 -10.35
C GLN A 130 -47.42 -8.94 -11.35
N ASN A 131 -47.68 -9.81 -12.33
CA ASN A 131 -46.70 -10.13 -13.37
C ASN A 131 -46.34 -8.92 -14.25
N GLU A 132 -47.32 -8.07 -14.60
CA GLU A 132 -47.07 -6.82 -15.32
C GLU A 132 -46.19 -5.84 -14.51
N LEU A 133 -46.45 -5.73 -13.20
CA LEU A 133 -45.64 -4.94 -12.27
C LEU A 133 -44.19 -5.45 -12.22
N THR A 134 -43.99 -6.75 -11.97
CA THR A 134 -42.66 -7.37 -11.93
C THR A 134 -41.92 -7.21 -13.26
N LYS A 135 -42.63 -7.32 -14.39
CA LYS A 135 -42.04 -7.10 -15.72
C LYS A 135 -41.57 -5.65 -15.88
N SER A 136 -42.33 -4.67 -15.38
CA SER A 136 -41.92 -3.27 -15.42
C SER A 136 -40.68 -3.00 -14.56
N GLU A 137 -40.61 -3.58 -13.36
CA GLU A 137 -39.46 -3.48 -12.47
C GLU A 137 -38.20 -4.10 -13.08
N LEU A 138 -38.34 -5.30 -13.66
CA LEU A 138 -37.24 -5.96 -14.38
C LEU A 138 -36.76 -5.13 -15.57
N SER A 139 -37.66 -4.51 -16.34
CA SER A 139 -37.27 -3.63 -17.45
C SER A 139 -36.46 -2.41 -16.98
N VAL A 140 -36.80 -1.83 -15.83
CA VAL A 140 -36.03 -0.73 -15.23
C VAL A 140 -34.64 -1.22 -14.84
N GLU A 141 -34.54 -2.39 -14.22
CA GLU A 141 -33.25 -2.91 -13.74
C GLU A 141 -32.34 -3.37 -14.87
N ILE A 142 -32.90 -3.95 -15.93
CA ILE A 142 -32.18 -4.21 -17.19
C ILE A 142 -31.64 -2.91 -17.79
N SER A 143 -32.43 -1.83 -17.77
CA SER A 143 -31.99 -0.54 -18.31
C SER A 143 -30.84 0.06 -17.49
N LYS A 144 -30.88 -0.04 -16.15
CA LYS A 144 -29.77 0.38 -15.27
C LYS A 144 -28.52 -0.48 -15.48
N LEU A 145 -28.68 -1.79 -15.62
CA LEU A 145 -27.58 -2.71 -15.92
C LEU A 145 -26.93 -2.36 -17.26
N ASN A 146 -27.72 -2.08 -18.29
CA ASN A 146 -27.21 -1.65 -19.59
C ASN A 146 -26.48 -0.30 -19.52
N SER A 147 -26.98 0.67 -18.74
CA SER A 147 -26.27 1.95 -18.58
C SER A 147 -24.95 1.78 -17.83
N LEU A 148 -24.93 0.97 -16.78
CA LEU A 148 -23.71 0.64 -16.04
C LEU A 148 -22.70 -0.10 -16.93
N HIS A 149 -23.17 -1.03 -17.76
CA HIS A 149 -22.32 -1.73 -18.69
C HIS A 149 -21.69 -0.80 -19.73
N LEU A 150 -22.48 0.14 -20.28
CA LEU A 150 -21.95 1.14 -21.21
C LEU A 150 -20.89 2.02 -20.54
N GLN A 151 -21.17 2.47 -19.31
CA GLN A 151 -20.24 3.29 -18.54
C GLN A 151 -18.94 2.54 -18.24
N CYS A 152 -19.01 1.28 -17.82
CA CYS A 152 -17.80 0.46 -17.59
C CYS A 152 -16.99 0.30 -18.87
N LYS A 153 -17.65 0.14 -20.02
CA LYS A 153 -16.96 0.03 -21.32
C LYS A 153 -16.26 1.33 -21.72
N ASP A 154 -16.90 2.48 -21.46
CA ASP A 154 -16.30 3.78 -21.71
C ASP A 154 -15.10 4.03 -20.76
N ASP A 155 -15.23 3.66 -19.49
CA ASP A 155 -14.16 3.74 -18.49
C ASP A 155 -12.98 2.81 -18.85
N GLU A 156 -13.26 1.59 -19.32
CA GLU A 156 -12.24 0.66 -19.84
C GLU A 156 -11.49 1.24 -21.04
N SER A 157 -12.21 1.87 -21.97
CA SER A 157 -11.60 2.52 -23.14
C SER A 157 -10.72 3.70 -22.73
N ALA A 158 -11.19 4.54 -21.82
CA ALA A 158 -10.42 5.68 -21.31
C ALA A 158 -9.16 5.22 -20.57
N ALA A 159 -9.27 4.20 -19.73
CA ALA A 159 -8.13 3.62 -19.03
C ALA A 159 -7.12 2.98 -20.01
N ALA A 160 -7.60 2.33 -21.07
CA ALA A 160 -6.73 1.77 -22.11
C ALA A 160 -5.97 2.87 -22.87
N GLU A 161 -6.61 3.99 -23.20
CA GLU A 161 -5.97 5.16 -23.80
C GLU A 161 -4.91 5.78 -22.87
N GLU A 162 -5.21 5.91 -21.58
CA GLU A 162 -4.26 6.41 -20.58
C GLU A 162 -3.06 5.47 -20.43
N CYS A 163 -3.28 4.15 -20.43
CA CYS A 163 -2.20 3.16 -20.41
C CYS A 163 -1.31 3.25 -21.65
N LEU A 164 -1.90 3.45 -22.83
CA LEU A 164 -1.14 3.63 -24.08
C LEU A 164 -0.32 4.93 -24.05
N ALA A 165 -0.88 6.02 -23.54
CA ALA A 165 -0.16 7.29 -23.39
C ALA A 165 1.04 7.15 -22.43
N LEU A 166 0.83 6.50 -21.28
CA LEU A 166 1.90 6.22 -20.32
C LEU A 166 2.96 5.29 -20.91
N ALA A 167 2.57 4.27 -21.68
CA ALA A 167 3.51 3.40 -22.37
C ALA A 167 4.37 4.17 -23.38
N GLN A 168 3.77 5.09 -24.15
CA GLN A 168 4.49 5.97 -25.06
C GLN A 168 5.45 6.92 -24.34
N GLU A 169 5.06 7.46 -23.19
CA GLU A 169 5.93 8.32 -22.37
C GLU A 169 7.12 7.53 -21.80
N VAL A 170 6.89 6.28 -21.36
CA VAL A 170 7.96 5.37 -20.93
C VAL A 170 8.89 5.05 -22.10
N GLU A 171 8.36 4.73 -23.29
CA GLU A 171 9.16 4.49 -24.49
C GLU A 171 10.01 5.70 -24.86
N ALA A 172 9.42 6.90 -24.85
CA ALA A 172 10.15 8.15 -25.12
C ALA A 172 11.27 8.37 -24.10
N SER A 173 10.99 8.20 -22.80
CA SER A 173 11.99 8.33 -21.75
C SER A 173 13.09 7.26 -21.87
N THR A 174 12.75 6.03 -22.24
CA THR A 174 13.77 5.00 -22.49
C THR A 174 14.64 5.31 -23.69
N ASN A 175 14.08 5.88 -24.76
CA ASN A 175 14.87 6.31 -25.92
C ASN A 175 15.81 7.45 -25.54
N GLU A 176 15.34 8.45 -24.78
CA GLU A 176 16.21 9.52 -24.26
C GLU A 176 17.36 8.97 -23.40
N VAL A 177 17.09 7.97 -22.55
CA VAL A 177 18.12 7.30 -21.74
C VAL A 177 19.11 6.52 -22.63
N ILE A 178 18.61 5.84 -23.67
CA ILE A 178 19.46 5.13 -24.64
C ILE A 178 20.39 6.13 -25.35
N ASP A 179 19.87 7.28 -25.77
CA ASP A 179 20.65 8.34 -26.41
C ASP A 179 21.72 8.90 -25.47
N VAL A 180 21.38 9.18 -24.20
CA VAL A 180 22.35 9.62 -23.19
C VAL A 180 23.43 8.56 -22.93
N ILE A 181 23.05 7.27 -22.91
CA ILE A 181 24.01 6.17 -22.77
C ILE A 181 24.89 6.07 -24.02
N ALA A 182 24.34 6.24 -25.22
CA ALA A 182 25.10 6.24 -26.47
C ALA A 182 26.09 7.41 -26.51
N ASP A 183 25.66 8.63 -26.18
CA ASP A 183 26.52 9.81 -26.06
C ASP A 183 27.63 9.59 -25.01
N SER A 184 27.28 8.98 -23.88
CA SER A 184 28.24 8.65 -22.82
C SER A 184 29.25 7.59 -23.27
N LEU A 185 28.80 6.58 -24.01
CA LEU A 185 29.66 5.54 -24.59
C LEU A 185 30.56 6.09 -25.71
N GLU A 186 30.07 7.05 -26.50
CA GLU A 186 30.86 7.76 -27.51
C GLU A 186 31.96 8.59 -26.83
N VAL A 187 31.64 9.31 -25.76
CA VAL A 187 32.61 10.00 -24.89
C VAL A 187 33.63 9.01 -24.32
N TYR A 188 33.20 7.86 -23.81
CA TYR A 188 34.09 6.79 -23.33
C TYR A 188 35.02 6.23 -24.43
N SER A 189 34.50 6.04 -25.65
CA SER A 189 35.30 5.55 -26.79
C SER A 189 36.40 6.54 -27.20
N ASN A 190 36.11 7.84 -27.05
CA ASN A 190 37.04 8.93 -27.28
C ASN A 190 38.01 9.16 -26.10
N CYS A 191 37.76 8.57 -24.93
CA CYS A 191 38.65 8.63 -23.75
C CYS A 191 39.86 7.69 -23.81
N HIS A 192 40.02 6.85 -24.85
CA HIS A 192 41.23 6.02 -25.01
C HIS A 192 42.55 6.82 -25.15
N CYS A 193 42.45 8.14 -25.37
CA CYS A 193 43.60 9.03 -25.46
C CYS A 193 44.11 9.52 -24.09
N ASP A 194 43.36 9.34 -22.99
CA ASP A 194 43.70 9.94 -21.69
C ASP A 194 43.49 8.97 -20.50
N LYS A 195 44.57 8.34 -20.05
CA LYS A 195 44.58 7.25 -19.03
C LYS A 195 44.04 7.69 -17.66
N ASP A 196 44.12 8.98 -17.34
CA ASP A 196 43.71 9.50 -16.03
C ASP A 196 42.20 9.77 -15.91
N ASN A 197 41.51 9.98 -17.04
CA ASN A 197 40.05 10.11 -17.05
C ASN A 197 39.35 8.75 -17.04
N ALA A 198 39.90 7.75 -17.74
CA ALA A 198 39.36 6.39 -17.74
C ALA A 198 39.31 5.78 -16.32
N ASN A 199 40.35 6.00 -15.51
CA ASN A 199 40.41 5.48 -14.14
C ASN A 199 39.39 6.11 -13.16
N LYS A 200 38.91 7.33 -13.42
CA LYS A 200 37.89 8.00 -12.57
C LYS A 200 36.47 7.56 -12.87
N PHE A 201 36.25 7.00 -14.06
CA PHE A 201 34.95 6.57 -14.55
C PHE A 201 34.67 5.09 -14.26
N PHE A 202 35.70 4.24 -14.23
CA PHE A 202 35.60 2.84 -13.79
C PHE A 202 35.27 2.65 -12.30
N THR A 203 35.31 3.72 -11.49
CA THR A 203 34.98 3.69 -10.05
C THR A 203 33.50 3.85 -9.72
N PHE A 204 32.62 4.19 -10.67
CA PHE A 204 31.17 4.34 -10.43
C PHE A 204 30.37 3.12 -10.88
N GLY A 205 30.31 2.10 -10.02
CA GLY A 205 29.16 1.19 -9.85
C GLY A 205 28.77 0.26 -11.01
N PRO A 206 28.18 -0.91 -10.73
CA PRO A 206 28.19 -2.01 -11.68
C PRO A 206 26.90 -2.04 -12.49
N PHE A 207 26.87 -1.28 -13.60
CA PHE A 207 25.79 -1.33 -14.58
C PHE A 207 25.55 -2.75 -15.12
N GLU A 208 26.61 -3.56 -15.19
CA GLU A 208 26.57 -5.01 -15.45
C GLU A 208 25.70 -5.75 -14.42
N THR A 209 25.85 -5.49 -13.12
CA THR A 209 25.08 -6.18 -12.07
C THR A 209 23.63 -5.73 -12.05
N TYR A 210 23.33 -4.47 -12.35
CA TYR A 210 21.96 -3.99 -12.48
C TYR A 210 21.26 -4.59 -13.71
N ARG A 211 21.96 -4.69 -14.85
CA ARG A 211 21.46 -5.36 -16.07
C ARG A 211 21.21 -6.85 -15.83
N GLN A 212 22.09 -7.53 -15.11
CA GLN A 212 21.90 -8.93 -14.70
C GLN A 212 20.71 -9.10 -13.74
N SER A 213 20.51 -8.18 -12.81
CA SER A 213 19.35 -8.15 -11.89
C SER A 213 18.02 -7.99 -12.63
N GLN A 214 17.92 -7.06 -13.58
CA GLN A 214 16.70 -6.91 -14.39
C GLN A 214 16.42 -8.14 -15.27
N ALA A 215 17.46 -8.74 -15.86
CA ALA A 215 17.30 -9.95 -16.66
C ALA A 215 16.81 -11.15 -15.81
N LEU A 216 17.32 -11.29 -14.58
CA LEU A 216 16.86 -12.29 -13.61
C LEU A 216 15.41 -12.07 -13.19
N PHE A 217 15.02 -10.82 -12.90
CA PHE A 217 13.62 -10.50 -12.56
C PHE A 217 12.66 -10.86 -13.69
N ARG A 218 13.00 -10.49 -14.94
CA ARG A 218 12.18 -10.79 -16.12
C ARG A 218 12.03 -12.30 -16.35
N SER A 219 13.13 -13.03 -16.23
CA SER A 219 13.12 -14.50 -16.30
C SER A 219 12.24 -15.14 -15.21
N HIS A 220 12.32 -14.66 -13.96
CA HIS A 220 11.49 -15.18 -12.87
C HIS A 220 10.01 -14.83 -13.05
N PHE A 221 9.71 -13.65 -13.58
CA PHE A 221 8.34 -13.22 -13.89
C PHE A 221 7.73 -14.06 -15.02
N ASP A 222 8.49 -14.34 -16.08
CA ASP A 222 8.06 -15.20 -17.19
C ASP A 222 7.88 -16.66 -16.74
N LEU A 223 8.74 -17.16 -15.84
CA LEU A 223 8.61 -18.49 -15.26
C LEU A 223 7.38 -18.59 -14.35
N TYR A 224 7.10 -17.56 -13.54
CA TYR A 224 5.94 -17.50 -12.67
C TYR A 224 4.64 -17.47 -13.47
N THR A 225 4.59 -16.63 -14.51
CA THR A 225 3.40 -16.51 -15.37
C THR A 225 3.16 -17.80 -16.17
N SER A 226 4.20 -18.42 -16.74
CA SER A 226 4.06 -19.70 -17.42
C SER A 226 3.65 -20.85 -16.48
N GLN A 227 4.22 -20.97 -15.28
CA GLN A 227 3.83 -22.05 -14.35
C GLN A 227 2.40 -21.93 -13.79
N LYS A 228 1.92 -20.71 -13.57
CA LYS A 228 0.61 -20.46 -12.93
C LYS A 228 -0.52 -20.30 -13.94
N PHE A 229 -0.26 -19.72 -15.11
CA PHE A 229 -1.30 -19.46 -16.12
C PHE A 229 -1.31 -20.45 -17.28
N ALA A 230 -0.22 -21.16 -17.60
CA ALA A 230 -0.24 -22.20 -18.63
C ALA A 230 -0.86 -23.53 -18.16
N LYS A 231 -1.09 -23.70 -16.85
CA LYS A 231 -1.75 -24.90 -16.28
C LYS A 231 -3.26 -24.98 -16.53
N ARG A 232 -3.88 -24.03 -17.23
CA ARG A 232 -5.32 -24.08 -17.55
C ARG A 232 -5.68 -25.05 -18.68
N ASP A 233 -4.72 -25.57 -19.44
CA ASP A 233 -5.00 -26.55 -20.50
C ASP A 233 -5.12 -28.01 -19.99
N ASP A 234 -4.77 -28.28 -18.73
CA ASP A 234 -4.75 -29.64 -18.15
C ASP A 234 -5.93 -29.97 -17.19
N ASP A 235 -6.95 -29.11 -17.12
CA ASP A 235 -8.17 -29.34 -16.31
C ASP A 235 -9.11 -30.44 -16.89
N SER A 236 -8.69 -31.12 -17.96
CA SER A 236 -9.37 -32.31 -18.48
C SER A 236 -9.53 -33.45 -17.44
N SER A 237 -8.70 -33.46 -16.39
CA SER A 237 -8.79 -34.44 -15.30
C SER A 237 -9.99 -34.25 -14.36
N SER A 238 -10.58 -33.04 -14.30
CA SER A 238 -11.82 -32.78 -13.57
C SER A 238 -13.04 -33.23 -14.36
N ASP A 239 -13.01 -33.00 -15.68
CA ASP A 239 -14.12 -33.32 -16.59
C ASP A 239 -14.28 -34.84 -16.77
N ASP A 240 -13.18 -35.61 -16.81
CA ASP A 240 -13.22 -37.07 -16.85
C ASP A 240 -13.74 -37.70 -15.54
N LYS A 241 -13.45 -37.08 -14.38
CA LYS A 241 -14.02 -37.52 -13.10
C LYS A 241 -15.52 -37.21 -13.01
N GLN A 242 -15.96 -36.05 -13.49
CA GLN A 242 -17.37 -35.71 -13.57
C GLN A 242 -18.11 -36.59 -14.58
N ARG A 243 -17.53 -36.89 -15.76
CA ARG A 243 -18.11 -37.84 -16.74
C ARG A 243 -18.19 -39.26 -16.21
N SER A 244 -17.17 -39.72 -15.47
CA SER A 244 -17.16 -41.03 -14.84
C SER A 244 -18.23 -41.15 -13.75
N ALA A 245 -18.33 -40.14 -12.86
CA ALA A 245 -19.38 -40.08 -11.83
C ALA A 245 -20.79 -40.00 -12.43
N LEU A 246 -20.96 -39.29 -13.55
CA LEU A 246 -22.25 -39.17 -14.26
C LEU A 246 -22.63 -40.45 -15.00
N ALA A 247 -21.64 -41.19 -15.53
CA ALA A 247 -21.85 -42.52 -16.09
C ALA A 247 -22.23 -43.55 -15.02
N GLU A 248 -21.57 -43.52 -13.86
CA GLU A 248 -21.88 -44.39 -12.73
C GLU A 248 -23.29 -44.09 -12.16
N ALA A 249 -23.65 -42.81 -12.05
CA ALA A 249 -24.98 -42.37 -11.64
C ALA A 249 -26.09 -42.86 -12.59
N LYS A 250 -25.86 -42.84 -13.91
CA LYS A 250 -26.80 -43.39 -14.91
C LYS A 250 -26.96 -44.90 -14.83
N ILE A 251 -25.87 -45.63 -14.55
CA ILE A 251 -25.92 -47.10 -14.38
C ILE A 251 -26.72 -47.45 -13.11
N LEU A 252 -26.51 -46.70 -12.03
CA LEU A 252 -27.24 -46.88 -10.78
C LEU A 252 -28.72 -46.53 -10.91
N GLU A 253 -29.06 -45.46 -11.63
CA GLU A 253 -30.44 -45.07 -11.97
C GLU A 253 -31.17 -46.18 -12.75
N LYS A 254 -30.51 -46.75 -13.76
CA LYS A 254 -31.07 -47.86 -14.54
C LYS A 254 -31.35 -49.08 -13.67
N ARG A 255 -30.40 -49.46 -12.79
CA ARG A 255 -30.57 -50.57 -11.84
C ARG A 255 -31.70 -50.32 -10.83
N LEU A 256 -31.85 -49.08 -10.37
CA LEU A 256 -32.92 -48.70 -9.45
C LEU A 256 -34.29 -48.77 -10.13
N SER A 257 -34.41 -48.27 -11.36
CA SER A 257 -35.63 -48.40 -12.17
C SER A 257 -35.99 -49.86 -12.42
N ASP A 258 -35.03 -50.71 -12.77
CA ASP A 258 -35.26 -52.14 -12.98
C ASP A 258 -35.72 -52.83 -11.67
N ALA A 259 -35.11 -52.48 -10.54
CA ALA A 259 -35.48 -53.00 -9.22
C ALA A 259 -36.87 -52.52 -8.76
N MET A 260 -37.22 -51.25 -9.03
CA MET A 260 -38.54 -50.70 -8.74
C MET A 260 -39.61 -51.37 -9.59
N TYR A 261 -39.35 -51.57 -10.88
CA TYR A 261 -40.26 -52.26 -11.78
C TYR A 261 -40.48 -53.72 -11.34
N ALA A 262 -39.41 -54.42 -10.96
CA ALA A 262 -39.49 -55.78 -10.41
C ALA A 262 -40.29 -55.82 -9.09
N TYR A 263 -40.10 -54.85 -8.21
CA TYR A 263 -40.84 -54.75 -6.95
C TYR A 263 -42.33 -54.47 -7.16
N ILE A 264 -42.68 -53.51 -8.04
CA ILE A 264 -44.07 -53.21 -8.38
C ILE A 264 -44.74 -54.43 -8.98
N LYS A 265 -44.08 -55.09 -9.94
CA LYS A 265 -44.60 -56.31 -10.56
C LYS A 265 -44.81 -57.43 -9.54
N SER A 266 -43.83 -57.69 -8.68
CA SER A 266 -43.93 -58.71 -7.62
C SER A 266 -45.05 -58.38 -6.63
N LYS A 267 -45.24 -57.11 -6.28
CA LYS A 267 -46.27 -56.68 -5.35
C LYS A 267 -47.67 -56.75 -5.98
N ALA A 268 -47.81 -56.38 -7.25
CA ALA A 268 -49.05 -56.54 -8.00
C ALA A 268 -49.43 -58.02 -8.15
N GLU A 269 -48.48 -58.90 -8.47
CA GLU A 269 -48.69 -60.35 -8.53
C GLU A 269 -49.10 -60.91 -7.16
N LEU A 270 -48.44 -60.49 -6.07
CA LEU A 270 -48.78 -60.91 -4.70
C LEU A 270 -50.19 -60.47 -4.31
N SER A 271 -50.55 -59.21 -4.55
CA SER A 271 -51.89 -58.68 -4.27
C SER A 271 -52.95 -59.39 -5.10
N GLY A 272 -52.69 -59.66 -6.38
CA GLY A 272 -53.59 -60.41 -7.26
C GLY A 272 -53.82 -61.86 -6.80
N GLU A 273 -52.77 -62.55 -6.35
CA GLU A 273 -52.90 -63.90 -5.78
C GLU A 273 -53.59 -63.88 -4.42
N GLN A 274 -53.34 -62.88 -3.57
CA GLN A 274 -54.09 -62.69 -2.31
C GLN A 274 -55.58 -62.43 -2.55
N ALA A 275 -55.93 -61.60 -3.54
CA ALA A 275 -57.30 -61.33 -3.93
C ALA A 275 -58.00 -62.57 -4.51
N LYS A 276 -57.31 -63.36 -5.35
CA LYS A 276 -57.81 -64.66 -5.82
C LYS A 276 -58.07 -65.63 -4.69
N VAL A 277 -57.17 -65.74 -3.72
CA VAL A 277 -57.32 -66.64 -2.57
C VAL A 277 -58.49 -66.20 -1.69
N ALA A 278 -58.66 -64.89 -1.47
CA ALA A 278 -59.81 -64.34 -0.73
C ALA A 278 -61.14 -64.59 -1.46
N LEU A 279 -61.18 -64.40 -2.78
CA LEU A 279 -62.34 -64.74 -3.62
C LEU A 279 -62.63 -66.25 -3.59
N VAL A 280 -61.64 -67.12 -3.74
CA VAL A 280 -61.87 -68.58 -3.71
C VAL A 280 -62.31 -69.07 -2.33
N ALA A 281 -61.87 -68.42 -1.25
CA ALA A 281 -62.29 -68.75 0.11
C ALA A 281 -63.78 -68.46 0.39
N ASN A 282 -64.34 -67.42 -0.23
CA ASN A 282 -65.75 -67.03 -0.05
C ASN A 282 -66.74 -67.81 -0.93
N TYR A 283 -66.27 -68.57 -1.93
CA TYR A 283 -67.11 -69.10 -3.02
C TYR A 283 -67.16 -70.64 -3.10
N LYS A 284 -66.69 -71.35 -2.07
CA LYS A 284 -66.55 -72.81 -2.13
C LYS A 284 -67.89 -73.57 -2.18
N ASP A 285 -69.01 -72.96 -1.80
CA ASP A 285 -70.36 -73.56 -1.79
C ASP A 285 -71.47 -72.52 -2.12
N VAL A 286 -71.47 -71.92 -3.31
CA VAL A 286 -72.48 -70.90 -3.70
C VAL A 286 -73.68 -71.51 -4.42
N HIS A 287 -74.89 -71.30 -3.89
CA HIS A 287 -76.15 -71.73 -4.52
C HIS A 287 -76.45 -70.87 -5.78
N PRO A 288 -77.03 -71.42 -6.87
CA PRO A 288 -77.26 -70.70 -8.13
C PRO A 288 -77.98 -69.34 -8.01
N SER A 289 -78.79 -69.16 -6.97
CA SER A 289 -79.54 -67.94 -6.67
C SER A 289 -78.71 -66.81 -6.05
N GLN A 290 -77.48 -67.07 -5.60
CA GLN A 290 -76.58 -66.09 -4.97
C GLN A 290 -75.44 -65.64 -5.90
N VAL A 291 -75.29 -66.30 -7.05
CA VAL A 291 -74.22 -66.04 -8.03
C VAL A 291 -74.18 -64.58 -8.48
N THR A 292 -75.34 -63.94 -8.66
CA THR A 292 -75.45 -62.53 -9.06
C THR A 292 -74.98 -61.56 -7.97
N SER A 293 -75.32 -61.84 -6.70
CA SER A 293 -74.87 -61.04 -5.55
C SER A 293 -73.36 -61.12 -5.39
N CYS A 294 -72.82 -62.33 -5.52
CA CYS A 294 -71.40 -62.57 -5.43
C CYS A 294 -70.64 -61.94 -6.62
N LEU A 295 -71.16 -62.02 -7.85
CA LEU A 295 -70.59 -61.31 -9.02
C LEU A 295 -70.50 -59.78 -8.79
N LEU A 296 -71.51 -59.18 -8.18
CA LEU A 296 -71.51 -57.76 -7.82
C LEU A 296 -70.45 -57.42 -6.75
N GLU A 297 -70.28 -58.24 -5.72
CA GLU A 297 -69.21 -58.07 -4.73
C GLU A 297 -67.81 -58.24 -5.34
N ALA A 298 -67.63 -59.22 -6.24
CA ALA A 298 -66.37 -59.42 -6.94
C ALA A 298 -66.04 -58.22 -7.86
N GLN A 299 -67.04 -57.67 -8.56
CA GLN A 299 -66.87 -56.49 -9.39
C GLN A 299 -66.50 -55.26 -8.55
N SER A 300 -67.18 -55.05 -7.42
CA SER A 300 -66.84 -53.97 -6.48
C SER A 300 -65.42 -54.09 -5.92
N ALA A 301 -64.95 -55.30 -5.63
CA ALA A 301 -63.58 -55.53 -5.17
C ALA A 301 -62.54 -55.26 -6.27
N VAL A 302 -62.86 -55.57 -7.53
CA VAL A 302 -62.01 -55.24 -8.69
C VAL A 302 -61.93 -53.73 -8.88
N ASP A 303 -63.06 -53.02 -8.83
CA ASP A 303 -63.09 -51.56 -8.99
C ASP A 303 -62.29 -50.84 -7.87
N LEU A 304 -62.32 -51.37 -6.64
CA LEU A 304 -61.49 -50.90 -5.52
C LEU A 304 -60.00 -51.13 -5.76
N LEU A 305 -59.61 -52.29 -6.28
CA LEU A 305 -58.22 -52.61 -6.60
C LEU A 305 -57.70 -51.75 -7.77
N GLU A 306 -58.52 -51.45 -8.76
CA GLU A 306 -58.17 -50.53 -9.85
C GLU A 306 -57.97 -49.09 -9.34
N GLN A 307 -58.79 -48.64 -8.38
CA GLN A 307 -58.56 -47.36 -7.70
C GLN A 307 -57.26 -47.35 -6.90
N GLU A 308 -56.97 -48.41 -6.14
CA GLU A 308 -55.71 -48.51 -5.40
C GLU A 308 -54.49 -48.54 -6.32
N GLU A 309 -54.57 -49.24 -7.46
CA GLU A 309 -53.52 -49.23 -8.48
C GLU A 309 -53.27 -47.82 -9.02
N ALA A 310 -54.34 -47.07 -9.34
CA ALA A 310 -54.24 -45.70 -9.82
C ALA A 310 -53.60 -44.76 -8.77
N ILE A 311 -53.99 -44.90 -7.50
CA ILE A 311 -53.42 -44.13 -6.39
C ILE A 311 -51.93 -44.45 -6.22
N MET A 312 -51.55 -45.74 -6.26
CA MET A 312 -50.17 -46.18 -6.14
C MET A 312 -49.30 -45.68 -7.31
N TYR A 313 -49.83 -45.68 -8.54
CA TYR A 313 -49.16 -45.10 -9.70
C TYR A 313 -48.89 -43.60 -9.53
N GLN A 314 -49.88 -42.86 -9.02
CA GLN A 314 -49.76 -41.43 -8.80
C GLN A 314 -48.74 -41.12 -7.68
N GLN A 315 -48.76 -41.90 -6.59
CA GLN A 315 -47.77 -41.78 -5.52
C GLN A 315 -46.35 -42.09 -6.01
N LEU A 316 -46.19 -43.11 -6.87
CA LEU A 316 -44.91 -43.45 -7.48
C LEU A 316 -44.38 -42.32 -8.36
N GLN A 317 -45.22 -41.76 -9.24
CA GLN A 317 -44.82 -40.63 -10.09
C GLN A 317 -44.40 -39.41 -9.26
N ASN A 318 -45.14 -39.11 -8.19
CA ASN A 318 -44.81 -38.00 -7.29
C ASN A 318 -43.48 -38.25 -6.56
N ALA A 319 -43.23 -39.46 -6.07
CA ALA A 319 -41.98 -39.82 -5.40
C ALA A 319 -40.78 -39.75 -6.36
N VAL A 320 -40.93 -40.24 -7.59
CA VAL A 320 -39.89 -40.13 -8.64
C VAL A 320 -39.59 -38.67 -8.96
N ARG A 321 -40.63 -37.84 -9.10
CA ARG A 321 -40.46 -36.40 -9.37
C ARG A 321 -39.70 -35.70 -8.24
N GLN A 322 -40.09 -35.92 -6.99
CA GLN A 322 -39.40 -35.35 -5.82
C GLN A 322 -37.94 -35.79 -5.74
N LEU A 323 -37.64 -37.05 -6.06
CA LEU A 323 -36.27 -37.57 -6.03
C LEU A 323 -35.42 -36.93 -7.14
N VAL A 324 -35.96 -36.79 -8.35
CA VAL A 324 -35.29 -36.06 -9.45
C VAL A 324 -35.06 -34.61 -9.07
N ASP A 325 -36.07 -33.91 -8.57
CA ASP A 325 -35.94 -32.51 -8.15
C ASP A 325 -34.86 -32.34 -7.08
N SER A 326 -34.85 -33.19 -6.04
CA SER A 326 -33.84 -33.16 -4.97
C SER A 326 -32.41 -33.42 -5.46
N ARG A 327 -32.24 -34.30 -6.45
CA ARG A 327 -30.93 -34.56 -7.07
C ARG A 327 -30.48 -33.39 -7.92
N THR A 328 -31.40 -32.79 -8.66
CA THR A 328 -31.10 -31.67 -9.56
C THR A 328 -30.70 -30.44 -8.74
N THR A 329 -31.39 -30.18 -7.62
CA THR A 329 -31.00 -29.11 -6.69
C THR A 329 -29.66 -29.39 -6.04
N LEU A 330 -29.39 -30.60 -5.57
CA LEU A 330 -28.10 -30.96 -4.99
C LEU A 330 -26.94 -30.74 -5.98
N VAL A 331 -27.09 -31.17 -7.23
CA VAL A 331 -26.06 -30.97 -8.28
C VAL A 331 -25.85 -29.47 -8.55
N ALA A 332 -26.93 -28.69 -8.63
CA ALA A 332 -26.84 -27.24 -8.83
C ALA A 332 -26.15 -26.53 -7.66
N GLU A 333 -26.48 -26.88 -6.42
CA GLU A 333 -25.83 -26.35 -5.21
C GLU A 333 -24.35 -26.72 -5.17
N THR A 334 -24.02 -27.98 -5.48
CA THR A 334 -22.62 -28.45 -5.47
C THR A 334 -21.80 -27.71 -6.52
N ALA A 335 -22.33 -27.53 -7.73
CA ALA A 335 -21.68 -26.76 -8.79
C ALA A 335 -21.48 -25.30 -8.39
N ALA A 336 -22.51 -24.66 -7.81
CA ALA A 336 -22.42 -23.28 -7.33
C ALA A 336 -21.37 -23.13 -6.21
N CYS A 337 -21.27 -24.09 -5.30
CA CYS A 337 -20.24 -24.12 -4.26
C CYS A 337 -18.82 -24.27 -4.83
N CYS A 338 -18.63 -25.15 -5.83
CA CYS A 338 -17.35 -25.30 -6.51
C CYS A 338 -16.95 -24.00 -7.24
N ASP A 339 -17.87 -23.38 -7.97
CA ASP A 339 -17.64 -22.10 -8.65
C ASP A 339 -17.28 -20.98 -7.66
N LEU A 340 -17.96 -20.93 -6.51
CA LEU A 340 -17.66 -19.97 -5.45
C LEU A 340 -16.24 -20.18 -4.90
N ALA A 341 -15.82 -21.42 -4.65
CA ALA A 341 -14.49 -21.73 -4.16
C ALA A 341 -13.40 -21.30 -5.15
N VAL A 342 -13.61 -21.53 -6.45
CA VAL A 342 -12.69 -21.08 -7.51
C VAL A 342 -12.61 -19.55 -7.53
N ARG A 343 -13.75 -18.85 -7.45
CA ARG A 343 -13.77 -17.38 -7.42
C ARG A 343 -13.07 -16.80 -6.18
N GLN A 344 -13.25 -17.43 -5.01
CA GLN A 344 -12.55 -17.03 -3.79
C GLN A 344 -11.03 -17.19 -3.92
N GLN A 345 -10.57 -18.29 -4.53
CA GLN A 345 -9.15 -18.50 -4.79
C GLN A 345 -8.60 -17.44 -5.75
N ILE A 346 -9.30 -17.14 -6.84
CA ILE A 346 -8.91 -16.08 -7.78
C ILE A 346 -8.83 -14.73 -7.09
N HIS A 347 -9.81 -14.39 -6.24
CA HIS A 347 -9.80 -13.14 -5.48
C HIS A 347 -8.59 -13.06 -4.53
N ALA A 348 -8.27 -14.16 -3.83
CA ALA A 348 -7.11 -14.22 -2.94
C ALA A 348 -5.79 -14.01 -3.73
N ASP A 349 -5.65 -14.67 -4.88
CA ASP A 349 -4.47 -14.55 -5.74
C ASP A 349 -4.33 -13.12 -6.31
N LEU A 350 -5.42 -12.51 -6.75
CA LEU A 350 -5.44 -11.13 -7.25
C LEU A 350 -5.11 -10.12 -6.14
N SER A 351 -5.63 -10.33 -4.93
CA SER A 351 -5.34 -9.48 -3.78
C SER A 351 -3.86 -9.53 -3.41
N HIS A 352 -3.27 -10.73 -3.40
CA HIS A 352 -1.85 -10.90 -3.15
C HIS A 352 -1.01 -10.23 -4.26
N LEU A 353 -1.39 -10.40 -5.53
CA LEU A 353 -0.71 -9.77 -6.65
C LEU A 353 -0.71 -8.24 -6.51
N LEU A 354 -1.88 -7.65 -6.21
CA LEU A 354 -2.04 -6.22 -5.99
C LEU A 354 -1.18 -5.70 -4.82
N GLU A 355 -1.09 -6.45 -3.73
CA GLU A 355 -0.21 -6.08 -2.61
C GLU A 355 1.27 -6.11 -3.02
N THR A 356 1.70 -7.16 -3.74
CA THR A 356 3.08 -7.26 -4.21
C THR A 356 3.45 -6.19 -5.22
N THR A 357 2.56 -5.85 -6.16
CA THR A 357 2.81 -4.77 -7.13
C THR A 357 2.86 -3.41 -6.45
N HIS A 358 2.00 -3.17 -5.46
CA HIS A 358 2.07 -1.95 -4.66
C HIS A 358 3.41 -1.81 -3.92
N ARG A 359 3.89 -2.89 -3.29
CA ARG A 359 5.22 -2.91 -2.65
C ARG A 359 6.35 -2.66 -3.64
N ALA A 360 6.28 -3.25 -4.83
CA ALA A 360 7.27 -3.03 -5.88
C ALA A 360 7.30 -1.56 -6.33
N LEU A 361 6.13 -0.94 -6.56
CA LEU A 361 6.02 0.48 -6.91
C LEU A 361 6.55 1.40 -5.79
N CYS A 362 6.29 1.06 -4.53
CA CYS A 362 6.85 1.81 -3.40
C CYS A 362 8.38 1.76 -3.38
N LEU A 363 8.96 0.58 -3.60
CA LEU A 363 10.41 0.41 -3.70
C LEU A 363 10.99 1.19 -4.88
N ASP A 364 10.36 1.12 -6.04
CA ASP A 364 10.81 1.85 -7.23
C ASP A 364 10.80 3.36 -6.99
N ARG A 365 9.76 3.89 -6.34
CA ARG A 365 9.69 5.31 -5.96
C ARG A 365 10.80 5.72 -4.99
N ILE A 366 11.20 4.84 -4.07
CA ILE A 366 12.32 5.09 -3.14
C ILE A 366 13.64 5.11 -3.92
N VAL A 367 13.86 4.13 -4.80
CA VAL A 367 15.06 4.04 -5.65
C VAL A 367 15.17 5.27 -6.55
N TYR A 368 14.08 5.67 -7.20
CA TYR A 368 14.01 6.89 -8.01
C TYR A 368 14.40 8.14 -7.21
N ARG A 369 13.85 8.30 -6.00
CA ARG A 369 14.21 9.43 -5.12
C ARG A 369 15.67 9.39 -4.70
N GLY A 370 16.21 8.20 -4.41
CA GLY A 370 17.63 8.01 -4.11
C GLY A 370 18.52 8.44 -5.28
N LEU A 371 18.24 7.93 -6.48
CA LEU A 371 18.96 8.29 -7.70
C LEU A 371 18.89 9.80 -8.00
N ARG A 372 17.71 10.41 -7.83
CA ARG A 372 17.54 11.85 -8.05
C ARG A 372 18.29 12.69 -7.02
N HIS A 373 18.42 12.21 -5.79
CA HIS A 373 19.24 12.86 -4.78
C HIS A 373 20.73 12.80 -5.14
N GLU A 374 21.22 11.62 -5.53
CA GLU A 374 22.61 11.43 -5.97
C GLU A 374 22.94 12.30 -7.18
N LEU A 375 22.07 12.35 -8.18
CA LEU A 375 22.23 13.23 -9.35
C LEU A 375 22.34 14.70 -8.96
N ARG A 376 21.51 15.15 -8.01
CA ARG A 376 21.58 16.52 -7.50
C ARG A 376 22.89 16.80 -6.76
N SER A 377 23.39 15.84 -5.98
CA SER A 377 24.69 15.98 -5.31
C SER A 377 25.84 16.05 -6.32
N VAL A 378 25.78 15.30 -7.42
CA VAL A 378 26.74 15.42 -8.53
C VAL A 378 26.64 16.78 -9.20
N GLU A 379 25.43 17.29 -9.44
CA GLU A 379 25.22 18.63 -9.99
C GLU A 379 25.82 19.73 -9.10
N GLU A 380 25.56 19.68 -7.78
CA GLU A 380 26.13 20.60 -6.80
C GLU A 380 27.67 20.54 -6.78
N PHE A 381 28.25 19.34 -6.90
CA PHE A 381 29.70 19.17 -7.01
C PHE A 381 30.27 19.78 -8.30
N LEU A 382 29.60 19.59 -9.44
CA LEU A 382 30.00 20.20 -10.71
C LEU A 382 29.91 21.73 -10.66
N GLN A 383 28.87 22.27 -10.03
CA GLN A 383 28.74 23.72 -9.82
C GLN A 383 29.86 24.25 -8.91
N LEU A 384 30.21 23.54 -7.83
CA LEU A 384 31.35 23.90 -6.99
C LEU A 384 32.67 23.88 -7.76
N ALA A 385 32.89 22.84 -8.58
CA ALA A 385 34.09 22.74 -9.42
C ALA A 385 34.17 23.90 -10.44
N ALA A 386 33.03 24.27 -11.04
CA ALA A 386 32.95 25.42 -11.94
C ALA A 386 33.26 26.74 -11.23
N HIS A 387 32.74 26.96 -10.01
CA HIS A 387 33.07 28.13 -9.20
C HIS A 387 34.56 28.17 -8.83
N LEU A 388 35.14 27.05 -8.39
CA LEU A 388 36.57 26.98 -8.07
C LEU A 388 37.45 27.30 -9.30
N ARG A 389 37.04 26.83 -10.48
CA ARG A 389 37.70 27.18 -11.73
C ARG A 389 37.62 28.69 -12.01
N GLN A 390 36.45 29.31 -11.85
CA GLN A 390 36.31 30.76 -12.03
C GLN A 390 37.17 31.55 -11.04
N TYR A 391 37.24 31.13 -9.77
CA TYR A 391 38.14 31.73 -8.79
C TYR A 391 39.61 31.60 -9.20
N ALA A 392 40.03 30.41 -9.64
CA ALA A 392 41.40 30.18 -10.10
C ALA A 392 41.74 31.03 -11.33
N GLU A 393 40.81 31.17 -12.29
CA GLU A 393 40.98 32.00 -13.49
C GLU A 393 41.01 33.50 -13.14
N ALA A 394 40.18 33.96 -12.21
CA ALA A 394 40.17 35.34 -11.74
C ALA A 394 41.48 35.71 -11.02
N ASP A 395 41.94 34.84 -10.12
CA ASP A 395 43.16 35.04 -9.35
C ASP A 395 44.43 34.76 -10.16
N ALA A 396 44.34 34.05 -11.29
CA ALA A 396 45.49 33.75 -12.14
C ALA A 396 46.27 35.01 -12.52
N SER A 397 45.58 36.09 -12.87
CA SER A 397 46.21 37.37 -13.22
C SER A 397 46.96 38.01 -12.05
N ALA A 398 46.39 37.96 -10.84
CA ALA A 398 47.02 38.49 -9.63
C ALA A 398 48.20 37.62 -9.17
N VAL A 399 48.09 36.29 -9.31
CA VAL A 399 49.18 35.35 -9.02
C VAL A 399 50.32 35.53 -10.01
N ILE A 400 50.03 35.64 -11.32
CA ILE A 400 51.03 35.94 -12.34
C ILE A 400 51.70 37.29 -12.05
N SER A 401 50.91 38.35 -11.78
CA SER A 401 51.44 39.67 -11.41
C SER A 401 52.34 39.63 -10.17
N ARG A 402 51.98 38.82 -9.16
CA ARG A 402 52.80 38.62 -7.96
C ARG A 402 54.09 37.86 -8.26
N ILE A 403 54.03 36.83 -9.11
CA ILE A 403 55.22 36.10 -9.57
C ILE A 403 56.15 37.03 -10.34
N ASP A 404 55.61 37.83 -11.25
CA ASP A 404 56.37 38.81 -12.03
C ASP A 404 57.02 39.85 -11.09
N SER A 405 56.26 40.41 -10.15
CA SER A 405 56.79 41.35 -9.15
C SER A 405 57.87 40.72 -8.26
N MET A 406 57.70 39.48 -7.81
CA MET A 406 58.75 38.78 -7.07
C MET A 406 60.00 38.55 -7.92
N THR A 407 59.83 38.24 -9.20
CA THR A 407 60.93 38.06 -10.14
C THR A 407 61.67 39.38 -10.36
N GLU A 408 60.95 40.49 -10.53
CA GLU A 408 61.52 41.84 -10.59
C GLU A 408 62.33 42.18 -9.33
N ILE A 409 61.78 41.96 -8.14
CA ILE A 409 62.50 42.19 -6.87
C ILE A 409 63.78 41.34 -6.81
N CYS A 410 63.71 40.06 -7.18
CA CYS A 410 64.88 39.20 -7.23
C CYS A 410 65.93 39.71 -8.23
N THR A 411 65.53 40.17 -9.41
CA THR A 411 66.46 40.74 -10.40
C THR A 411 67.07 42.07 -9.96
N GLU A 412 66.31 42.93 -9.28
CA GLU A 412 66.80 44.17 -8.69
C GLU A 412 67.82 43.87 -7.57
N GLN A 413 67.51 42.90 -6.70
CA GLN A 413 68.42 42.47 -5.65
C GLN A 413 69.73 41.93 -6.22
N ASN A 414 69.66 41.04 -7.22
CA ASN A 414 70.85 40.53 -7.91
C ASN A 414 71.69 41.68 -8.53
N SER A 415 71.01 42.69 -9.09
CA SER A 415 71.67 43.88 -9.65
C SER A 415 72.30 44.78 -8.57
N CYS A 416 71.69 44.89 -7.40
CA CYS A 416 72.26 45.56 -6.23
C CYS A 416 73.48 44.81 -5.68
N GLU A 417 73.42 43.48 -5.61
CA GLU A 417 74.55 42.65 -5.19
C GLU A 417 75.74 42.78 -6.16
N LEU A 418 75.49 42.77 -7.47
CA LEU A 418 76.52 43.04 -8.49
C LEU A 418 77.12 44.45 -8.39
N ARG A 419 76.32 45.46 -8.04
CA ARG A 419 76.80 46.83 -7.78
C ARG A 419 77.65 46.92 -6.50
N LEU A 420 77.25 46.23 -5.44
CA LEU A 420 78.03 46.14 -4.19
C LEU A 420 79.38 45.47 -4.41
N GLN A 421 79.44 44.43 -5.24
CA GLN A 421 80.70 43.78 -5.62
C GLN A 421 81.66 44.69 -6.41
N SER A 422 81.14 45.67 -7.15
CA SER A 422 81.94 46.59 -7.98
C SER A 422 82.29 47.92 -7.28
N THR A 423 81.65 48.24 -6.15
CA THR A 423 81.81 49.53 -5.44
C THR A 423 81.72 49.41 -3.92
N ASP A 424 82.55 48.56 -3.31
CA ASP A 424 82.68 48.57 -1.84
C ASP A 424 83.67 49.68 -1.39
N MET A 425 83.18 50.92 -1.39
CA MET A 425 83.97 52.09 -0.96
C MET A 425 84.35 52.02 0.53
N LEU A 426 83.64 51.24 1.35
CA LEU A 426 84.00 51.02 2.75
C LEU A 426 85.21 50.09 2.86
N ALA A 427 85.24 49.01 2.09
CA ALA A 427 86.41 48.15 1.99
C ALA A 427 87.63 48.93 1.46
N GLN A 428 87.45 49.79 0.45
CA GLN A 428 88.53 50.66 -0.05
C GLN A 428 89.02 51.67 1.01
N ALA A 429 88.12 52.29 1.78
CA ALA A 429 88.50 53.22 2.84
C ALA A 429 89.25 52.51 3.98
N LEU A 430 88.83 51.30 4.36
CA LEU A 430 89.49 50.49 5.39
C LEU A 430 90.87 50.01 4.94
N LEU A 431 91.01 49.59 3.67
CA LEU A 431 92.30 49.23 3.07
C LEU A 431 93.27 50.42 3.07
N HIS A 432 92.77 51.62 2.76
CA HIS A 432 93.57 52.85 2.79
C HIS A 432 93.99 53.25 4.22
N ILE A 433 93.09 53.18 5.21
CA ILE A 433 93.40 53.50 6.62
C ILE A 433 94.47 52.53 7.17
N LEU A 434 94.43 51.27 6.76
CA LEU A 434 95.37 50.24 7.20
C LEU A 434 96.66 50.18 6.36
N GLY A 435 96.81 51.04 5.34
CA GLY A 435 98.00 51.14 4.50
C GLY A 435 98.23 49.93 3.58
N VAL A 436 97.17 49.19 3.23
CA VAL A 436 97.25 47.96 2.40
C VAL A 436 97.00 48.30 0.93
N PRO A 437 97.91 47.98 0.00
CA PRO A 437 97.86 48.48 -1.38
C PRO A 437 96.91 47.75 -2.35
N SER A 438 96.16 46.72 -1.94
CA SER A 438 95.31 45.92 -2.85
C SER A 438 93.84 45.84 -2.43
N GLY A 439 92.93 45.93 -3.41
CA GLY A 439 91.47 45.88 -3.26
C GLY A 439 90.85 44.54 -2.86
N ASP A 440 91.63 43.58 -2.34
CA ASP A 440 91.13 42.28 -1.91
C ASP A 440 90.66 42.34 -0.43
N PRO A 441 89.37 42.12 -0.13
CA PRO A 441 88.83 42.10 1.24
C PRO A 441 89.52 41.09 2.15
N GLY A 442 90.11 40.01 1.59
CA GLY A 442 90.82 38.99 2.35
C GLY A 442 92.07 39.53 3.08
N MET A 443 92.70 40.58 2.54
CA MET A 443 93.89 41.18 3.15
C MET A 443 93.58 41.98 4.42
N LEU A 444 92.37 42.52 4.55
CA LEU A 444 91.92 43.17 5.79
C LEU A 444 91.86 42.17 6.96
N LEU A 445 91.37 40.96 6.68
CA LEU A 445 91.27 39.89 7.67
C LEU A 445 92.66 39.44 8.13
N LYS A 446 93.59 39.29 7.19
CA LYS A 446 94.98 38.94 7.48
C LYS A 446 95.67 40.01 8.32
N GLN A 447 95.51 41.29 7.98
CA GLN A 447 96.12 42.38 8.73
C GLN A 447 95.55 42.48 10.14
N PHE A 448 94.24 42.27 10.31
CA PHE A 448 93.61 42.21 11.63
C PHE A 448 94.17 41.06 12.48
N GLN A 449 94.33 39.87 11.89
CA GLN A 449 94.93 38.72 12.57
C GLN A 449 96.40 38.97 12.95
N GLU A 450 97.21 39.52 12.04
CA GLU A 450 98.60 39.91 12.33
C GLU A 450 98.68 40.95 13.46
N THR A 451 97.76 41.90 13.50
CA THR A 451 97.71 42.91 14.56
C THR A 451 97.32 42.28 15.91
N GLN A 452 96.33 41.37 15.93
CA GLN A 452 96.02 40.60 17.14
C GLN A 452 97.20 39.76 17.63
N GLN A 453 97.93 39.13 16.70
CA GLN A 453 99.12 38.36 17.01
C GLN A 453 100.20 39.23 17.68
N ARG A 454 100.50 40.40 17.08
CA ARG A 454 101.46 41.37 17.64
C ARG A 454 101.03 41.87 19.01
N VAL A 455 99.74 42.13 19.23
CA VAL A 455 99.22 42.54 20.54
C VAL A 455 99.41 41.41 21.58
N LYS A 456 99.15 40.15 21.21
CA LYS A 456 99.41 39.00 22.10
C LYS A 456 100.90 38.84 22.43
N GLU A 457 101.77 38.99 21.44
CA GLU A 457 103.22 38.93 21.61
C GLU A 457 103.74 40.06 22.51
N LEU A 458 103.26 41.29 22.30
CA LEU A 458 103.58 42.43 23.16
C LEU A 458 103.11 42.20 24.59
N LYS A 459 101.91 41.66 24.78
CA LYS A 459 101.40 41.32 26.11
C LYS A 459 102.28 40.28 26.80
N GLY A 460 102.66 39.21 26.10
CA GLY A 460 103.59 38.20 26.62
C GLY A 460 104.95 38.80 27.01
N SER A 461 105.52 39.66 26.15
CA SER A 461 106.80 40.34 26.44
C SER A 461 106.73 41.24 27.67
N VAL A 462 105.60 41.95 27.87
CA VAL A 462 105.37 42.78 29.06
C VAL A 462 105.22 41.91 30.31
N ASP A 463 104.44 40.82 30.25
CA ASP A 463 104.24 39.90 31.36
C ASP A 463 105.58 39.21 31.78
N ASP A 464 106.40 38.84 30.80
CA ASP A 464 107.75 38.29 31.03
C ASP A 464 108.71 39.32 31.64
N ALA A 465 108.61 40.59 31.24
CA ALA A 465 109.41 41.67 31.82
C ALA A 465 109.00 41.96 33.26
N TYR A 466 107.70 41.92 33.58
CA TYR A 466 107.19 42.04 34.94
C TYR A 466 107.64 40.87 35.81
N SER A 467 107.52 39.63 35.33
CA SER A 467 107.92 38.42 36.06
C SER A 467 109.42 38.42 36.39
N ARG A 468 110.26 38.85 35.44
CA ARG A 468 111.71 39.02 35.66
C ARG A 468 112.02 40.09 36.71
N LYS A 469 111.31 41.23 36.65
CA LYS A 469 111.46 42.29 37.67
C LYS A 469 111.03 41.82 39.06
N GLU A 470 109.92 41.08 39.16
CA GLU A 470 109.43 40.55 40.43
C GLU A 470 110.41 39.56 41.04
N SER A 471 110.98 38.67 40.22
CA SER A 471 112.05 37.74 40.63
C SER A 471 113.30 38.48 41.13
N ALA A 472 113.74 39.51 40.40
CA ALA A 472 114.87 40.35 40.83
C ALA A 472 114.60 41.08 42.15
N VAL A 473 113.36 41.53 42.39
CA VAL A 473 112.96 42.15 43.67
C VAL A 473 113.01 41.14 44.82
N VAL A 474 112.63 39.88 44.58
CA VAL A 474 112.72 38.81 45.59
C VAL A 474 114.18 38.51 45.94
N GLU A 475 115.07 38.38 44.94
CA GLU A 475 116.51 38.18 45.17
C GLU A 475 117.13 39.36 45.94
N LEU A 476 116.72 40.59 45.61
CA LEU A 476 117.18 41.79 46.29
C LEU A 476 116.68 41.86 47.73
N LYS A 477 115.44 41.46 48.01
CA LYS A 477 114.93 41.31 49.39
C LYS A 477 115.73 40.29 50.17
N HIS A 478 116.05 39.14 49.57
CA HIS A 478 116.77 38.07 50.26
C HIS A 478 118.24 38.45 50.55
N SER A 479 118.92 39.06 49.58
CA SER A 479 120.30 39.56 49.75
C SER A 479 120.44 40.72 50.73
N THR A 480 119.39 41.52 50.92
CA THR A 480 119.39 42.66 51.87
C THR A 480 118.84 42.31 53.25
N GLU A 481 118.36 41.08 53.47
CA GLU A 481 117.69 40.66 54.71
C GLU A 481 118.60 40.73 55.95
N SER A 482 119.86 40.33 55.79
CA SER A 482 120.91 40.41 56.82
C SER A 482 121.35 41.85 57.13
N LEU A 483 121.35 42.75 56.13
CA LEU A 483 121.60 44.17 56.33
C LEU A 483 120.41 44.86 57.02
N ARG A 484 119.18 44.45 56.69
CA ARG A 484 117.96 45.02 57.27
C ARG A 484 117.86 44.76 58.77
N THR A 485 118.29 43.59 59.22
CA THR A 485 118.38 43.25 60.65
C THR A 485 119.43 44.09 61.37
N TYR A 486 120.51 44.48 60.69
CA TYR A 486 121.59 45.29 61.26
C TYR A 486 121.21 46.78 61.36
N ILE A 487 120.60 47.34 60.31
CA ILE A 487 120.24 48.77 60.23
C ILE A 487 118.96 49.06 61.04
N TRP A 488 118.01 48.12 61.11
CA TRP A 488 116.73 48.28 61.79
C TRP A 488 116.63 47.37 63.03
N SER A 489 117.63 47.44 63.92
CA SER A 489 117.62 46.75 65.22
C SER A 489 117.04 47.64 66.34
N GLY A 490 116.13 47.08 67.14
CA GLY A 490 115.45 47.77 68.25
C GLY A 490 113.92 47.67 68.20
N CYS A 491 113.28 47.87 69.36
CA CYS A 491 111.84 47.63 69.58
C CYS A 491 110.92 48.50 68.70
N THR A 492 111.44 49.57 68.10
CA THR A 492 110.67 50.53 67.29
C THR A 492 110.84 50.33 65.78
N ARG A 493 111.68 49.38 65.31
CA ARG A 493 111.97 49.15 63.86
C ARG A 493 112.22 50.45 63.07
N GLN A 494 112.87 51.42 63.69
CA GLN A 494 113.34 52.64 63.02
C GLN A 494 114.86 52.57 62.86
N PRO A 495 115.42 53.10 61.76
CA PRO A 495 116.88 53.16 61.59
C PRO A 495 117.51 53.94 62.75
N SER A 496 118.63 53.45 63.30
CA SER A 496 119.30 54.08 64.45
C SER A 496 119.69 55.52 64.12
N GLY A 497 118.93 56.49 64.63
CA GLY A 497 118.95 57.91 64.22
C GLY A 497 120.17 58.73 64.64
N TRP A 498 121.34 58.11 64.85
CA TRP A 498 122.56 58.79 65.31
C TRP A 498 123.62 58.94 64.20
N ASP A 499 123.40 58.34 63.02
CA ASP A 499 124.32 58.44 61.89
C ASP A 499 123.73 59.29 60.74
N ILE A 500 124.37 60.44 60.50
CA ILE A 500 123.98 61.42 59.47
C ILE A 500 123.96 60.77 58.08
N THR A 501 124.81 59.76 57.84
CA THR A 501 124.89 59.06 56.55
C THR A 501 123.67 58.19 56.26
N VAL A 502 123.08 57.56 57.28
CA VAL A 502 121.88 56.73 57.13
C VAL A 502 120.65 57.60 56.92
N ALA A 503 120.56 58.74 57.62
CA ALA A 503 119.50 59.72 57.42
C ALA A 503 119.54 60.34 56.01
N SER A 504 120.74 60.65 55.49
CA SER A 504 120.89 61.16 54.12
C SER A 504 120.50 60.11 53.07
N LEU A 505 120.93 58.86 53.23
CA LEU A 505 120.53 57.74 52.35
C LEU A 505 119.02 57.51 52.35
N ALA A 506 118.38 57.55 53.52
CA ALA A 506 116.92 57.43 53.62
C ALA A 506 116.19 58.59 52.92
N HIS A 507 116.72 59.82 53.04
CA HIS A 507 116.17 60.97 52.34
C HIS A 507 116.35 60.85 50.81
N THR A 508 117.53 60.41 50.34
CA THR A 508 117.81 60.17 48.93
C THR A 508 116.92 59.06 48.35
N LEU A 509 116.70 57.97 49.09
CA LEU A 509 115.77 56.91 48.72
C LEU A 509 114.34 57.45 48.57
N THR A 510 113.90 58.28 49.52
CA THR A 510 112.56 58.90 49.49
C THR A 510 112.40 59.82 48.28
N GLN A 511 113.42 60.63 47.94
CA GLN A 511 113.43 61.43 46.72
C GLN A 511 113.36 60.57 45.45
N HIS A 512 114.11 59.47 45.39
CA HIS A 512 114.07 58.56 44.24
C HIS A 512 112.71 57.86 44.10
N MET A 513 112.09 57.43 45.19
CA MET A 513 110.74 56.86 45.17
C MET A 513 109.73 57.87 44.63
N ASN A 514 109.75 59.11 45.13
CA ASN A 514 108.86 60.18 44.63
C ASN A 514 109.09 60.50 43.15
N ALA A 515 110.34 60.47 42.68
CA ALA A 515 110.67 60.70 41.27
C ALA A 515 110.18 59.55 40.36
N VAL A 516 110.22 58.31 40.85
CA VAL A 516 109.66 57.15 40.15
C VAL A 516 108.13 57.23 40.10
N ASP A 517 107.47 57.55 41.22
CA ASP A 517 106.01 57.71 41.27
C ASP A 517 105.54 58.81 40.32
N LYS A 518 106.27 59.93 40.24
CA LYS A 518 105.99 60.99 39.27
C LYS A 518 106.11 60.49 37.82
N LYS A 519 107.16 59.73 37.50
CA LYS A 519 107.32 59.12 36.16
C LYS A 519 106.22 58.11 35.83
N VAL A 520 105.75 57.34 36.81
CA VAL A 520 104.65 56.39 36.65
C VAL A 520 103.33 57.14 36.40
N LEU A 521 103.07 58.21 37.13
CA LEU A 521 101.90 59.08 36.91
C LEU A 521 101.95 59.75 35.52
N ASP A 522 103.10 60.29 35.12
CA ASP A 522 103.29 60.88 33.79
C ASP A 522 103.11 59.85 32.67
N ALA A 523 103.60 58.61 32.85
CA ALA A 523 103.37 57.51 31.93
C ALA A 523 101.90 57.06 31.89
N SER A 524 101.21 57.01 33.03
CA SER A 524 99.79 56.70 33.09
C SER A 524 98.95 57.73 32.34
N HIS A 525 99.32 59.02 32.41
CA HIS A 525 98.65 60.06 31.65
C HIS A 525 98.76 59.87 30.13
N LEU A 526 99.86 59.30 29.63
CA LEU A 526 100.03 58.95 28.22
C LEU A 526 99.09 57.82 27.75
N PHE A 527 98.70 56.90 28.63
CA PHE A 527 97.75 55.82 28.29
C PHE A 527 96.28 56.22 28.43
N THR A 528 95.98 57.30 29.16
CA THR A 528 94.60 57.80 29.36
C THR A 528 94.11 58.80 28.29
N SER A 529 94.87 59.06 27.22
CA SER A 529 94.51 60.10 26.23
C SER A 529 93.42 59.69 25.22
N VAL A 530 92.85 58.50 25.29
CA VAL A 530 91.63 58.18 24.52
C VAL A 530 90.43 58.64 25.34
N LYS A 531 89.96 59.86 25.06
CA LYS A 531 88.69 60.37 25.61
C LYS A 531 87.58 59.34 25.36
N ASN A 532 87.06 58.74 26.44
CA ASN A 532 85.77 58.04 26.48
C ASN A 532 84.62 59.04 26.25
N GLY A 533 84.56 59.64 25.05
CA GLY A 533 83.67 60.77 24.73
C GLY A 533 82.36 60.41 24.04
N ASP A 534 82.22 59.23 23.42
CA ASP A 534 80.97 58.86 22.76
C ASP A 534 80.76 57.34 22.79
N LYS A 535 80.05 56.85 23.82
CA LYS A 535 79.71 55.43 23.99
C LYS A 535 78.90 54.85 22.83
N GLN A 536 78.36 55.69 21.95
CA GLN A 536 77.61 55.27 20.77
C GLN A 536 78.33 55.58 19.44
N CYS A 537 79.64 55.86 19.46
CA CYS A 537 80.37 56.19 18.23
C CYS A 537 80.23 55.10 17.16
N LEU A 538 80.36 53.82 17.54
CA LEU A 538 80.18 52.68 16.64
C LEU A 538 78.76 52.60 16.08
N ARG A 539 77.74 52.82 16.92
CA ARG A 539 76.34 52.80 16.49
C ARG A 539 76.03 53.92 15.51
N LYS A 540 76.54 55.14 15.77
CA LYS A 540 76.41 56.30 14.87
C LYS A 540 77.14 56.06 13.54
N LEU A 541 78.30 55.42 13.58
CA LEU A 541 79.08 55.06 12.38
C LEU A 541 78.32 54.05 11.51
N TRP A 542 77.73 53.01 12.11
CA TRP A 542 76.86 52.06 11.42
C TRP A 542 75.58 52.70 10.89
N GLN A 543 74.99 53.61 11.67
CA GLN A 543 73.80 54.34 11.24
C GLN A 543 74.12 55.24 10.04
N TRP A 544 75.23 55.97 10.06
CA TRP A 544 75.68 56.77 8.90
C TRP A 544 76.03 55.91 7.69
N PHE A 545 76.65 54.75 7.87
CA PHE A 545 76.90 53.80 6.78
C PHE A 545 75.61 53.37 6.08
N LEU A 546 74.57 53.06 6.85
CA LEU A 546 73.30 52.56 6.32
C LEU A 546 72.39 53.67 5.77
N THR A 547 72.41 54.87 6.35
CA THR A 547 71.41 55.92 6.03
C THR A 547 71.98 57.14 5.31
N ASP A 548 73.27 57.45 5.43
CA ASP A 548 73.86 58.68 4.89
C ASP A 548 75.37 58.55 4.61
N PRO A 549 75.74 57.93 3.46
CA PRO A 549 77.14 57.63 3.12
C PRO A 549 78.02 58.89 3.00
N ALA A 550 77.44 60.04 2.62
CA ALA A 550 78.18 61.30 2.47
C ALA A 550 78.66 61.83 3.83
N ARG A 551 77.83 61.68 4.87
CA ARG A 551 78.14 62.12 6.23
C ARG A 551 79.22 61.23 6.88
N LEU A 552 79.20 59.92 6.59
CA LEU A 552 80.27 59.00 6.95
C LEU A 552 81.61 59.41 6.31
N LEU A 553 81.60 59.75 5.02
CA LEU A 553 82.77 60.16 4.26
C LEU A 553 83.40 61.44 4.84
N HIS A 554 82.59 62.40 5.27
CA HIS A 554 83.06 63.61 5.93
C HIS A 554 83.66 63.33 7.31
N ALA A 555 83.06 62.44 8.09
CA ALA A 555 83.57 62.06 9.41
C ALA A 555 84.92 61.31 9.30
N LEU A 556 85.06 60.40 8.35
CA LEU A 556 86.31 59.67 8.08
C LEU A 556 87.43 60.61 7.60
N LYS A 557 87.12 61.58 6.72
CA LYS A 557 88.10 62.61 6.31
C LYS A 557 88.59 63.47 7.47
N ASN A 558 87.70 63.84 8.40
CA ASN A 558 88.06 64.66 9.57
C ASN A 558 88.85 63.89 10.64
N ALA A 559 88.67 62.56 10.74
CA ALA A 559 89.44 61.72 11.65
C ALA A 559 90.93 61.62 11.26
N ASN A 560 91.29 61.91 10.00
CA ASN A 560 92.67 61.97 9.49
C ASN A 560 93.42 63.29 9.81
N CYS A 561 92.89 64.17 10.68
CA CYS A 561 93.58 65.39 11.07
C CYS A 561 94.68 65.14 12.12
N LYS A 562 95.83 64.65 11.66
CA LYS A 562 97.22 65.04 12.01
C LYS A 562 98.20 63.97 11.54
N ILE A 563 98.51 63.97 10.25
CA ILE A 563 99.78 63.43 9.76
C ILE A 563 100.74 64.61 9.74
N TYR A 564 101.71 64.55 10.65
CA TYR A 564 102.89 65.41 10.63
C TYR A 564 103.62 65.21 9.29
N SER A 565 103.78 66.28 8.53
CA SER A 565 105.06 66.61 7.90
C SER A 565 105.70 67.71 8.72
#